data_AF-A0A5N5NL76-F1
#
_entry.id   AF-A0A5N5NL76-F1
#
_cell.length_a   1.000
_cell.length_b   1.000
_cell.length_c   1.000
_cell.angle_alpha   90.00
_cell.angle_beta   90.00
_cell.angle_gamma   90.00
#
_symmetry.space_group_name_H-M   'P 1'
#
loop_
_entity.id
_entity.type
_entity.pdbx_description
1 polymer ?
#
loop_
_entity_poly.entity_id
_entity_poly.type
_entity_poly.pdbx_seq_one_letter_code
_entity_poly.pdbx_strand_id
1 'polypeptide(L)'
;METNTMKLCVILVLSTILPENTVCNVFVYEFTRLTGCSDSVDESEFFYSLNQDEIIYVDFKTKQQIIRLPPFTEPIDFRYLYDIAVNERDACVQDIKSVKAAIGSPSEARDPPEISVYPRHDVVPGEKNNFICFVKNFYPPHIRVNWTRNGDEYSCTVEHQALDSPQTRTWEEPIEVPNVTPTVVFAVGIAVGILGLATGMFFVIKATCFR
;
A
#
# COMPACT_ATOMS: atom_id res chain seq x y z
N MET A 1 50.17 -34.13 -24.94
CA MET A 1 49.10 -34.88 -25.63
C MET A 1 47.80 -34.28 -25.09
N GLU A 2 46.94 -33.60 -25.83
CA GLU A 2 46.68 -33.54 -27.26
C GLU A 2 46.35 -32.10 -27.67
N THR A 3 46.84 -31.71 -28.83
CA THR A 3 46.21 -30.70 -29.68
C THR A 3 44.94 -31.29 -30.28
N ASN A 4 43.78 -30.65 -30.11
CA ASN A 4 42.64 -30.81 -31.02
C ASN A 4 41.71 -29.59 -30.91
N THR A 5 41.85 -28.64 -31.84
CA THR A 5 41.01 -28.45 -33.04
C THR A 5 39.65 -27.82 -32.73
N MET A 6 39.55 -26.52 -32.98
CA MET A 6 38.27 -25.82 -33.13
C MET A 6 37.50 -26.50 -34.28
N LYS A 7 36.41 -27.19 -33.95
CA LYS A 7 35.40 -27.58 -34.94
C LYS A 7 34.21 -26.66 -34.81
N LEU A 8 34.02 -25.89 -35.87
CA LEU A 8 32.87 -25.06 -36.18
C LEU A 8 31.57 -25.86 -35.93
N CYS A 9 30.86 -25.56 -34.84
CA CYS A 9 29.50 -26.07 -34.66
C CYS A 9 28.58 -25.26 -35.59
N VAL A 10 28.25 -25.87 -36.72
CA VAL A 10 27.14 -25.47 -37.57
C VAL A 10 25.89 -25.34 -36.69
N ILE A 11 25.36 -24.12 -36.58
CA ILE A 11 24.07 -23.85 -35.93
C ILE A 11 23.00 -24.46 -36.83
N LEU A 12 22.69 -25.74 -36.62
CA LEU A 12 21.42 -26.31 -37.07
C LEU A 12 20.35 -25.71 -36.17
N VAL A 13 19.62 -24.74 -36.69
CA VAL A 13 18.38 -24.22 -36.10
C VAL A 13 17.35 -25.36 -36.16
N LEU A 14 17.44 -26.32 -35.25
CA LEU A 14 16.28 -27.07 -34.83
C LEU A 14 15.61 -26.21 -33.77
N SER A 15 14.55 -25.54 -34.17
CA SER A 15 13.57 -24.92 -33.27
C SER A 15 12.95 -25.99 -32.39
N THR A 16 13.65 -26.43 -31.34
CA THR A 16 12.98 -26.98 -30.18
C THR A 16 12.37 -25.81 -29.45
N ILE A 17 11.06 -25.70 -29.58
CA ILE A 17 10.20 -24.85 -28.77
C ILE A 17 10.62 -25.06 -27.31
N LEU A 18 11.33 -24.10 -26.72
CA LEU A 18 11.40 -24.01 -25.26
C LEU A 18 9.93 -23.85 -24.83
N PRO A 19 9.39 -24.69 -23.94
CA PRO A 19 8.06 -24.44 -23.41
C PRO A 19 8.07 -23.04 -22.79
N GLU A 20 7.09 -22.22 -23.19
CA GLU A 20 6.95 -20.80 -22.81
C GLU A 20 6.76 -20.54 -21.30
N ASN A 21 7.02 -21.52 -20.42
CA ASN A 21 6.59 -21.49 -19.02
C ASN A 21 7.72 -21.65 -18.00
N THR A 22 8.97 -21.33 -18.33
CA THR A 22 9.97 -21.09 -17.28
C THR A 22 10.09 -19.59 -17.05
N VAL A 23 9.04 -19.00 -16.46
CA VAL A 23 9.17 -17.70 -15.80
C VAL A 23 10.09 -17.92 -14.62
N CYS A 24 11.35 -17.54 -14.74
CA CYS A 24 12.15 -17.23 -13.56
C CYS A 24 11.41 -16.09 -12.85
N ASN A 25 10.73 -16.40 -11.74
CA ASN A 25 10.23 -15.36 -10.85
C ASN A 25 11.46 -14.66 -10.27
N VAL A 26 11.93 -13.62 -10.95
CA VAL A 26 12.97 -12.74 -10.42
C VAL A 26 12.28 -11.89 -9.36
N PHE A 27 12.49 -12.25 -8.10
CA PHE A 27 12.05 -11.44 -6.98
C PHE A 27 13.00 -10.23 -6.88
N VAL A 28 12.48 -9.06 -7.23
CA VAL A 28 13.18 -7.79 -7.02
C VAL A 28 12.74 -7.23 -5.68
N TYR A 29 13.70 -7.05 -4.77
CA TYR A 29 13.47 -6.42 -3.47
C TYR A 29 13.99 -5.00 -3.51
N GLU A 30 13.20 -4.05 -3.04
CA GLU A 30 13.61 -2.66 -2.86
C GLU A 30 14.03 -2.44 -1.42
N PHE A 31 15.29 -2.04 -1.22
CA PHE A 31 15.84 -1.71 0.08
C PHE A 31 16.08 -0.21 0.15
N THR A 32 15.33 0.46 1.02
CA THR A 32 15.35 1.91 1.13
C THR A 32 15.84 2.32 2.51
N ARG A 33 16.72 3.31 2.55
CA ARG A 33 17.20 3.93 3.79
C ARG A 33 16.71 5.37 3.81
N LEU A 34 16.05 5.76 4.89
CA LEU A 34 15.66 7.15 5.10
C LEU A 34 16.38 7.69 6.34
N THR A 35 17.06 8.82 6.14
CA THR A 35 17.65 9.63 7.20
C THR A 35 17.08 11.03 7.08
N GLY A 36 16.50 11.56 8.16
CA GLY A 36 15.96 12.91 8.23
C GLY A 36 16.36 13.57 9.54
N CYS A 37 16.51 14.89 9.54
CA CYS A 37 16.70 15.66 10.76
C CYS A 37 15.97 16.99 10.68
N SER A 38 15.68 17.56 11.85
CA SER A 38 15.10 18.88 12.03
C SER A 38 16.08 19.75 12.85
N ASP A 39 15.62 20.90 13.32
CA ASP A 39 16.41 21.79 14.19
C ASP A 39 16.77 21.15 15.53
N SER A 40 15.98 20.17 15.97
CA SER A 40 16.21 19.38 17.17
C SER A 40 16.78 18.01 16.83
N VAL A 41 17.79 17.60 17.61
CA VAL A 41 18.39 16.25 17.57
C VAL A 41 17.33 15.18 17.85
N ASP A 42 16.34 15.49 18.69
CA ASP A 42 15.28 14.57 19.11
C ASP A 42 14.18 14.36 18.06
N GLU A 43 14.23 15.12 16.97
CA GLU A 43 13.31 15.05 15.82
C GLU A 43 14.00 14.42 14.58
N SER A 44 15.12 13.74 14.81
CA SER A 44 15.84 13.04 13.75
C SER A 44 15.29 11.63 13.57
N GLU A 45 15.23 11.20 12.33
CA GLU A 45 14.65 9.94 11.88
C GLU A 45 15.74 9.15 11.15
N PHE A 46 15.86 7.85 11.46
CA PHE A 46 16.75 6.95 10.75
C PHE A 46 16.12 5.56 10.72
N PHE A 47 15.79 5.07 9.52
CA PHE A 47 15.22 3.73 9.35
C PHE A 47 15.61 3.08 8.02
N TYR A 48 15.46 1.76 7.99
CA TYR A 48 15.51 0.93 6.80
C TYR A 48 14.13 0.34 6.52
N SER A 49 13.75 0.33 5.25
CA SER A 49 12.57 -0.37 4.76
C SER A 49 12.92 -1.38 3.67
N LEU A 50 12.13 -2.45 3.62
CA LEU A 50 12.17 -3.50 2.61
C LEU A 50 10.80 -3.56 1.95
N ASN A 51 10.72 -3.33 0.64
CA ASN A 51 9.46 -3.28 -0.11
C ASN A 51 8.41 -2.38 0.57
N GLN A 52 8.83 -1.21 1.07
CA GLN A 52 8.00 -0.23 1.79
C GLN A 52 7.63 -0.59 3.25
N ASP A 53 8.00 -1.77 3.75
CA ASP A 53 7.83 -2.12 5.16
C ASP A 53 9.05 -1.69 5.98
N GLU A 54 8.84 -0.92 7.05
CA GLU A 54 9.92 -0.57 8.00
C GLU A 54 10.41 -1.84 8.71
N ILE A 55 11.68 -2.17 8.51
CA ILE A 55 12.30 -3.35 9.11
C ILE A 55 13.16 -3.00 10.33
N ILE A 56 13.73 -1.79 10.36
CA ILE A 56 14.60 -1.32 11.44
C ILE A 56 14.47 0.19 11.56
N TYR A 57 14.30 0.70 12.77
CA TYR A 57 14.33 2.13 13.08
C TYR A 57 15.24 2.39 14.29
N VAL A 58 15.89 3.56 14.34
CA VAL A 58 16.74 3.99 15.44
C VAL A 58 16.03 5.06 16.27
N ASP A 59 15.75 4.74 17.53
CA ASP A 59 15.23 5.69 18.50
C ASP A 59 16.38 6.45 19.18
N PHE A 60 16.58 7.70 18.79
CA PHE A 60 17.60 8.58 19.37
C PHE A 60 17.32 8.97 20.83
N LYS A 61 16.06 8.94 21.29
CA LYS A 61 15.68 9.29 22.67
C LYS A 61 16.03 8.17 23.63
N THR A 62 15.65 6.94 23.29
CA THR A 62 15.96 5.75 24.12
C THR A 62 17.32 5.15 23.84
N LYS A 63 18.00 5.61 22.77
CA LYS A 63 19.30 5.12 22.30
C LYS A 63 19.27 3.63 21.92
N GLN A 64 18.21 3.23 21.23
CA GLN A 64 17.97 1.83 20.86
C GLN A 64 17.69 1.71 19.36
N GLN A 65 18.10 0.59 18.78
CA GLN A 65 17.64 0.15 17.48
C GLN A 65 16.49 -0.84 17.66
N ILE A 66 15.37 -0.57 16.99
CA ILE A 66 14.14 -1.37 17.08
C ILE A 66 14.02 -2.15 15.78
N ILE A 67 14.04 -3.48 15.88
CA ILE A 67 13.94 -4.40 14.74
C ILE A 67 12.51 -4.92 14.66
N ARG A 68 11.88 -4.78 13.48
CA ARG A 68 10.50 -5.23 13.20
C ARG A 68 10.42 -6.47 12.31
N LEU A 69 11.57 -7.09 12.01
CA LEU A 69 11.61 -8.31 11.21
C LEU A 69 10.84 -9.46 11.88
N PRO A 70 10.14 -10.29 11.09
CA PRO A 70 9.42 -11.44 11.63
C PRO A 70 10.33 -12.44 12.36
N PRO A 71 9.81 -13.19 13.35
CA PRO A 71 10.62 -14.09 14.17
C PRO A 71 11.21 -15.29 13.42
N PHE A 72 10.76 -15.57 12.19
CA PHE A 72 11.31 -16.63 11.34
C PHE A 72 12.61 -16.22 10.65
N THR A 73 12.94 -14.93 10.59
CA THR A 73 14.26 -14.48 10.12
C THR A 73 15.27 -14.68 11.25
N GLU A 74 16.40 -15.30 10.94
CA GLU A 74 17.51 -15.33 11.90
C GLU A 74 17.85 -13.90 12.34
N PRO A 75 18.04 -13.64 13.65
CA PRO A 75 18.32 -12.30 14.13
C PRO A 75 19.58 -11.73 13.46
N ILE A 76 19.41 -10.65 12.69
CA ILE A 76 20.53 -9.96 12.05
C ILE A 76 21.16 -9.02 13.10
N ASP A 77 22.44 -9.23 13.42
CA ASP A 77 23.19 -8.35 14.34
C ASP A 77 23.65 -7.09 13.62
N PHE A 78 22.96 -5.97 13.90
CA PHE A 78 23.31 -4.64 13.39
C PHE A 78 24.17 -3.86 14.38
N ARG A 79 25.34 -4.40 14.76
CA ARG A 79 26.19 -3.87 15.85
C ARG A 79 26.60 -2.40 15.72
N TYR A 80 26.71 -1.88 14.50
CA TYR A 80 27.22 -0.53 14.23
C TYR A 80 26.15 0.46 13.78
N LEU A 81 24.88 0.04 13.75
CA LEU A 81 23.83 0.84 13.13
C LEU A 81 23.54 2.13 13.90
N TYR A 82 23.51 2.03 15.23
CA TYR A 82 23.28 3.20 16.08
C TYR A 82 24.37 4.27 15.90
N ASP A 83 25.64 3.88 15.85
CA ASP A 83 26.76 4.81 15.64
C ASP A 83 26.71 5.45 14.26
N ILE A 84 26.34 4.69 13.23
CA ILE A 84 26.11 5.21 11.87
C ILE A 84 24.97 6.23 11.89
N ALA A 85 23.85 5.90 12.53
CA ALA A 85 22.69 6.80 12.62
C ALA A 85 23.04 8.10 13.34
N VAL A 86 23.83 8.05 14.42
CA VAL A 86 24.32 9.23 15.13
C VAL A 86 25.21 10.09 14.25
N ASN A 87 26.15 9.48 13.52
CA ASN A 87 27.04 10.22 12.62
C ASN A 87 26.27 10.91 11.48
N GLU A 88 25.32 10.22 10.85
CA GLU A 88 24.51 10.81 9.77
C GLU A 88 23.57 11.90 10.30
N ARG A 89 22.98 11.71 11.48
CA ARG A 89 22.19 12.74 12.16
C ARG A 89 23.02 13.99 12.41
N ASP A 90 24.21 13.83 12.98
CA ASP A 90 25.06 14.96 13.33
C ASP A 90 25.52 15.71 12.07
N ALA A 91 25.83 14.99 10.98
CA ALA A 91 26.11 15.60 9.68
C ALA A 91 24.89 16.39 9.15
N CYS A 92 23.70 15.78 9.16
CA CYS A 92 22.45 16.42 8.74
C CYS A 92 22.16 17.71 9.53
N VAL A 93 22.33 17.69 10.86
CA VAL A 93 22.13 18.87 11.71
C VAL A 93 23.15 19.98 11.40
N GLN A 94 24.41 19.63 11.09
CA GLN A 94 25.41 20.61 10.67
C GLN A 94 25.10 21.20 9.29
N ASP A 95 24.59 20.39 8.36
CA ASP A 95 24.17 20.84 7.04
C ASP A 95 22.99 21.82 7.15
N ILE A 96 21.98 21.52 7.97
CA ILE A 96 20.87 22.45 8.24
C ILE A 96 21.38 23.78 8.79
N LYS A 97 22.28 23.77 9.77
CA LYS A 97 22.86 25.02 10.32
C LYS A 97 23.58 25.83 9.26
N SER A 98 24.35 25.16 8.40
CA SER A 98 25.13 25.80 7.33
C SER A 98 24.22 26.40 6.26
N VAL A 99 23.19 25.65 5.83
CA VAL A 99 22.20 26.12 4.86
C VAL A 99 21.40 27.29 5.44
N LYS A 100 20.95 27.21 6.68
CA LYS A 100 20.24 28.30 7.36
C LYS A 100 21.07 29.58 7.47
N ALA A 101 22.38 29.46 7.71
CA ALA A 101 23.28 30.60 7.72
C ALA A 101 23.42 31.26 6.33
N ALA A 102 23.30 30.48 5.24
CA ALA A 102 23.46 30.97 3.88
C ALA A 102 22.18 31.58 3.28
N ILE A 103 21.03 30.93 3.49
CA ILE A 103 19.75 31.30 2.83
C ILE A 103 18.63 31.66 3.80
N GLY A 104 18.88 31.62 5.11
CA GLY A 104 17.85 31.78 6.14
C GLY A 104 16.97 30.53 6.29
N SER A 105 15.81 30.71 6.92
CA SER A 105 14.80 29.65 7.11
C SER A 105 13.58 29.98 6.25
N PRO A 106 13.41 29.36 5.06
CA PRO A 106 12.20 29.56 4.27
C PRO A 106 10.97 29.03 5.02
N SER A 107 9.79 29.47 4.60
CA SER A 107 8.54 28.91 5.13
C SER A 107 8.47 27.42 4.82
N GLU A 108 8.21 26.63 5.86
CA GLU A 108 8.05 25.18 5.74
C GLU A 108 6.76 24.83 4.98
N ALA A 109 6.85 23.87 4.06
CA ALA A 109 5.68 23.36 3.35
C ALA A 109 4.69 22.72 4.33
N ARG A 110 3.41 22.76 3.99
CA ARG A 110 2.35 22.22 4.83
C ARG A 110 1.36 21.48 3.96
N ASP A 111 1.47 20.16 3.98
CA ASP A 111 0.58 19.27 3.25
C ASP A 111 -0.31 18.55 4.27
N PRO A 112 -1.64 18.65 4.15
CA PRO A 112 -2.57 18.03 5.08
C PRO A 112 -2.65 16.51 4.88
N PRO A 113 -2.83 15.72 5.96
CA PRO A 113 -2.91 14.28 5.87
C PRO A 113 -4.17 13.77 5.18
N GLU A 114 -4.00 12.71 4.40
CA GLU A 114 -5.08 11.82 3.99
C GLU A 114 -5.21 10.69 5.02
N ILE A 115 -6.43 10.46 5.51
CA ILE A 115 -6.72 9.49 6.58
C ILE A 115 -7.67 8.44 6.03
N SER A 116 -7.35 7.17 6.25
CA SER A 116 -8.20 6.02 5.93
C SER A 116 -8.27 5.07 7.10
N VAL A 117 -9.46 4.60 7.45
CA VAL A 117 -9.68 3.64 8.53
C VAL A 117 -10.30 2.37 7.97
N TYR A 118 -9.63 1.24 8.19
CA TYR A 118 -10.09 -0.05 7.70
C TYR A 118 -9.66 -1.20 8.62
N PRO A 119 -10.40 -2.31 8.65
CA PRO A 119 -10.04 -3.47 9.45
C PRO A 119 -8.90 -4.23 8.78
N ARG A 120 -8.04 -4.88 9.57
CA ARG A 120 -6.91 -5.67 9.06
C ARG A 120 -7.38 -6.94 8.35
N HIS A 121 -8.49 -7.50 8.80
CA HIS A 121 -9.15 -8.68 8.24
C HIS A 121 -10.64 -8.36 8.06
N ASP A 122 -11.38 -9.23 7.39
CA ASP A 122 -12.83 -9.07 7.27
C ASP A 122 -13.52 -9.05 8.65
N VAL A 123 -14.60 -8.28 8.76
CA VAL A 123 -15.33 -8.13 10.02
C VAL A 123 -16.26 -9.33 10.22
N VAL A 124 -15.85 -10.25 11.10
CA VAL A 124 -16.64 -11.43 11.48
C VAL A 124 -17.10 -11.27 12.94
N PRO A 125 -18.42 -11.32 13.24
CA PRO A 125 -18.92 -11.20 14.61
C PRO A 125 -18.33 -12.27 15.54
N GLY A 126 -17.83 -11.84 16.69
CA GLY A 126 -17.21 -12.71 17.69
C GLY A 126 -15.72 -13.01 17.44
N GLU A 127 -15.17 -12.62 16.29
CA GLU A 127 -13.73 -12.72 16.02
C GLU A 127 -12.97 -11.44 16.40
N LYS A 128 -11.75 -11.61 16.90
CA LYS A 128 -10.88 -10.49 17.24
C LYS A 128 -10.27 -9.90 15.98
N ASN A 129 -10.44 -8.60 15.78
CA ASN A 129 -9.85 -7.86 14.67
C ASN A 129 -9.04 -6.65 15.16
N ASN A 130 -8.17 -6.12 14.30
CA ASN A 130 -7.39 -4.91 14.54
C ASN A 130 -7.75 -3.89 13.46
N PHE A 131 -8.10 -2.67 13.85
CA PHE A 131 -8.32 -1.57 12.90
C PHE A 131 -7.00 -0.83 12.63
N ILE A 132 -6.84 -0.40 11.38
CA ILE A 132 -5.68 0.34 10.91
C ILE A 132 -6.15 1.75 10.58
N CYS A 133 -5.45 2.74 11.13
CA CYS A 133 -5.57 4.14 10.72
C CYS A 133 -4.36 4.48 9.86
N PHE A 134 -4.57 4.49 8.55
CA PHE A 134 -3.54 4.80 7.59
C PHE A 134 -3.55 6.29 7.29
N VAL A 135 -2.44 6.96 7.63
CA VAL A 135 -2.25 8.40 7.48
C VAL A 135 -1.11 8.64 6.50
N LYS A 136 -1.36 9.34 5.40
CA LYS A 136 -0.37 9.56 4.33
C LYS A 136 -0.42 10.97 3.75
N ASN A 137 0.55 11.29 2.89
CA ASN A 137 0.62 12.54 2.10
C ASN A 137 0.64 13.82 2.95
N PHE A 138 1.24 13.76 4.14
CA PHE A 138 1.36 14.91 5.02
C PHE A 138 2.81 15.35 5.18
N TYR A 139 2.99 16.64 5.40
CA TYR A 139 4.26 17.23 5.75
C TYR A 139 4.00 18.50 6.58
N PRO A 140 4.77 18.74 7.66
CA PRO A 140 5.90 17.97 8.20
C PRO A 140 5.50 16.67 8.92
N PRO A 141 6.45 15.82 9.33
CA PRO A 141 6.16 14.46 9.83
C PRO A 141 5.52 14.41 11.23
N HIS A 142 5.38 15.54 11.92
CA HIS A 142 4.82 15.61 13.28
C HIS A 142 3.29 15.48 13.28
N ILE A 143 2.78 14.34 13.75
CA ILE A 143 1.34 14.07 13.92
C ILE A 143 1.02 13.56 15.32
N ARG A 144 -0.24 13.75 15.76
CA ARG A 144 -0.81 13.02 16.91
C ARG A 144 -2.02 12.22 16.43
N VAL A 145 -2.05 10.94 16.79
CA VAL A 145 -3.11 10.01 16.40
C VAL A 145 -3.78 9.46 17.65
N ASN A 146 -5.10 9.64 17.74
CA ASN A 146 -5.92 9.16 18.86
C ASN A 146 -7.04 8.27 18.34
N TRP A 147 -7.30 7.16 19.03
CA TRP A 147 -8.41 6.26 18.75
C TRP A 147 -9.57 6.52 19.72
N THR A 148 -10.79 6.54 19.19
CA THR A 148 -12.02 6.56 19.98
C THR A 148 -12.91 5.39 19.57
N ARG A 149 -13.64 4.85 20.55
CA ARG A 149 -14.60 3.76 20.36
C ARG A 149 -15.91 4.12 21.03
N ASN A 150 -16.98 4.21 20.23
CA ASN A 150 -18.33 4.47 20.70
C ASN A 150 -19.23 3.28 20.35
N GLY A 151 -19.30 2.30 21.25
CA GLY A 151 -19.96 1.02 20.95
C GLY A 151 -19.19 0.22 19.90
N ASP A 152 -19.79 0.03 18.73
CA ASP A 152 -19.20 -0.67 17.57
C ASP A 152 -18.61 0.31 16.53
N GLU A 153 -18.69 1.61 16.79
CA GLU A 153 -18.10 2.64 15.95
C GLU A 153 -16.64 2.91 16.36
N TYR A 154 -15.72 2.74 15.41
CA TYR A 154 -14.29 3.00 15.60
C TYR A 154 -13.87 4.23 14.81
N SER A 155 -13.25 5.19 15.48
CA SER A 155 -12.81 6.43 14.85
C SER A 155 -11.35 6.74 15.17
N CYS A 156 -10.63 7.20 14.15
CA CYS A 156 -9.26 7.70 14.26
C CYS A 156 -9.27 9.21 14.11
N THR A 157 -8.72 9.92 15.10
CA THR A 157 -8.55 11.38 15.08
C THR A 157 -7.09 11.73 14.91
N VAL A 158 -6.79 12.53 13.89
CA VAL A 158 -5.44 12.99 13.56
C VAL A 158 -5.33 14.48 13.76
N GLU A 159 -4.33 14.90 14.53
CA GLU A 159 -3.93 16.30 14.68
C GLU A 159 -2.64 16.53 13.92
N HIS A 160 -2.61 17.57 13.10
CA HIS A 160 -1.46 17.94 12.28
C HIS A 160 -1.44 19.45 12.06
N GLN A 161 -0.26 20.05 11.94
CA GLN A 161 -0.11 21.50 11.83
C GLN A 161 -0.62 22.11 10.51
N ALA A 162 -0.86 21.29 9.48
CA ALA A 162 -1.47 21.73 8.23
C ALA A 162 -3.02 21.66 8.28
N LEU A 163 -3.60 21.24 9.41
CA LEU A 163 -5.05 21.20 9.61
C LEU A 163 -5.48 22.35 10.53
N ASP A 164 -6.56 23.05 10.17
CA ASP A 164 -7.17 24.09 11.02
C ASP A 164 -7.80 23.50 12.30
N SER A 165 -8.25 22.24 12.22
CA SER A 165 -8.83 21.49 13.33
C SER A 165 -8.50 20.00 13.21
N PRO A 166 -8.50 19.23 14.32
CA PRO A 166 -8.32 17.79 14.27
C PRO A 166 -9.29 17.13 13.29
N GLN A 167 -8.81 16.21 12.46
CA GLN A 167 -9.66 15.47 11.54
C GLN A 167 -9.96 14.09 12.09
N THR A 168 -11.24 13.75 12.18
CA THR A 168 -11.71 12.43 12.60
C THR A 168 -12.24 11.66 11.39
N ARG A 169 -11.77 10.42 11.23
CA ARG A 169 -12.33 9.45 10.29
C ARG A 169 -12.88 8.28 11.05
N THR A 170 -14.13 7.96 10.74
CA THR A 170 -14.84 6.81 11.28
C THR A 170 -14.78 5.68 10.28
N TRP A 171 -14.65 4.45 10.77
CA TRP A 171 -14.79 3.28 9.92
C TRP A 171 -16.25 3.14 9.45
N GLU A 172 -16.42 2.98 8.14
CA GLU A 172 -17.71 2.71 7.52
C GLU A 172 -17.69 1.28 6.95
N GLU A 173 -18.78 0.53 7.16
CA GLU A 173 -18.94 -0.76 6.50
C GLU A 173 -19.05 -0.57 4.98
N PRO A 174 -18.43 -1.44 4.17
CA PRO A 174 -18.64 -1.43 2.74
C PRO A 174 -20.13 -1.57 2.43
N ILE A 175 -20.67 -0.71 1.57
CA ILE A 175 -22.05 -0.83 1.11
C ILE A 175 -22.18 -2.18 0.40
N GLU A 176 -23.02 -3.07 0.94
CA GLU A 176 -23.47 -4.25 0.20
C GLU A 176 -24.26 -3.76 -1.03
N VAL A 177 -23.57 -3.60 -2.16
CA VAL A 177 -24.26 -3.41 -3.44
C VAL A 177 -25.04 -4.70 -3.70
N PRO A 178 -26.38 -4.65 -3.80
CA PRO A 178 -27.14 -5.84 -4.08
C PRO A 178 -26.66 -6.36 -5.43
N ASN A 179 -26.13 -7.58 -5.43
CA ASN A 179 -25.94 -8.33 -6.66
C ASN A 179 -27.34 -8.46 -7.28
N VAL A 180 -27.64 -7.64 -8.28
CA VAL A 180 -28.81 -7.85 -9.13
C VAL A 180 -28.53 -9.17 -9.83
N THR A 181 -29.02 -10.26 -9.24
CA THR A 181 -28.65 -11.60 -9.67
C THR A 181 -28.97 -11.74 -11.16
N PRO A 182 -28.13 -12.47 -11.93
CA PRO A 182 -28.42 -12.79 -13.33
C PRO A 182 -29.84 -13.34 -13.53
N THR A 183 -30.38 -13.99 -12.48
CA THR A 183 -31.76 -14.49 -12.38
C THR A 183 -32.83 -13.43 -12.56
N VAL A 184 -32.68 -12.22 -11.99
CA VAL A 184 -33.67 -11.14 -12.13
C VAL A 184 -33.66 -10.59 -13.57
N VAL A 185 -32.47 -10.37 -14.13
CA VAL A 185 -32.31 -9.94 -15.53
C VAL A 185 -32.87 -10.99 -16.49
N PHE A 186 -32.62 -12.27 -16.22
CA PHE A 186 -33.14 -13.39 -17.00
C PHE A 186 -34.67 -13.50 -16.93
N ALA A 187 -35.27 -13.37 -15.74
CA ALA A 187 -36.71 -13.40 -15.56
C ALA A 187 -37.41 -12.24 -16.29
N VAL A 188 -36.86 -11.03 -16.21
CA VAL A 188 -37.36 -9.87 -16.97
C VAL A 188 -37.22 -10.11 -18.48
N GLY A 189 -36.09 -10.67 -18.94
CA GLY A 189 -35.87 -11.04 -20.33
C GLY A 189 -36.89 -12.06 -20.86
N ILE A 190 -37.21 -13.09 -20.08
CA ILE A 190 -38.25 -14.08 -20.43
C ILE A 190 -39.62 -13.42 -20.55
N ALA A 191 -40.01 -12.56 -19.60
CA ALA A 191 -41.30 -11.90 -19.63
C ALA A 191 -41.49 -11.04 -20.88
N VAL A 192 -40.46 -10.27 -21.25
CA VAL A 192 -40.45 -9.46 -22.48
C VAL A 192 -40.50 -10.35 -23.74
N GLY A 193 -39.76 -11.47 -23.74
CA GLY A 193 -39.78 -12.44 -24.83
C GLY A 193 -41.17 -13.07 -25.05
N ILE A 194 -41.86 -13.46 -23.97
CA ILE A 194 -43.21 -14.03 -24.02
C ILE A 194 -44.21 -13.00 -24.58
N LEU A 195 -44.13 -11.74 -24.14
CA LEU A 195 -44.96 -10.65 -24.68
C LEU A 195 -44.71 -10.43 -26.17
N GLY A 196 -43.45 -10.49 -26.61
CA GLY A 196 -43.07 -10.41 -28.02
C GLY A 196 -43.64 -11.56 -28.86
N LEU A 197 -43.59 -12.78 -28.34
CA LEU A 197 -44.17 -13.96 -29.02
C LEU A 197 -45.70 -13.88 -29.11
N ALA A 198 -46.37 -13.47 -28.03
CA ALA A 198 -47.82 -13.34 -28.01
C ALA A 198 -48.32 -12.26 -28.99
N THR A 199 -47.65 -11.11 -29.02
CA THR A 199 -47.97 -10.02 -29.96
C THR A 199 -47.67 -10.44 -31.41
N GLY A 200 -46.53 -11.07 -31.67
CA GLY A 200 -46.19 -11.61 -32.99
C GLY A 200 -47.21 -12.63 -33.50
N MET A 201 -47.62 -13.58 -32.66
CA MET A 201 -48.62 -14.59 -33.01
C MET A 201 -49.97 -13.96 -33.32
N PHE A 202 -50.38 -12.93 -32.57
CA PHE A 202 -51.60 -12.18 -32.85
C PHE A 202 -51.59 -11.54 -34.24
N PHE A 203 -50.48 -10.92 -34.65
CA PHE A 203 -50.34 -10.33 -35.99
C PHE A 203 -50.35 -11.40 -37.09
N VAL A 204 -49.69 -12.54 -36.87
CA VAL A 204 -49.69 -13.66 -37.84
C VAL A 204 -51.11 -14.20 -38.02
N ILE A 205 -51.84 -14.50 -36.94
CA ILE A 205 -53.23 -14.99 -37.02
C ILE A 205 -54.13 -13.99 -37.77
N LYS A 206 -53.97 -12.69 -37.49
CA LYS A 206 -54.71 -11.65 -38.23
C LYS A 206 -54.37 -11.64 -39.73
N ALA A 207 -53.12 -11.90 -40.10
CA ALA A 207 -52.69 -11.92 -41.50
C ALA A 207 -53.15 -13.16 -42.27
N THR A 208 -53.27 -14.33 -41.63
CA THR A 208 -53.72 -15.57 -42.28
C THR A 208 -55.23 -15.78 -42.28
N CYS A 209 -55.97 -15.24 -41.30
CA CYS A 209 -57.44 -15.41 -41.23
C CYS A 209 -58.25 -14.31 -41.95
N PHE A 210 -57.64 -13.19 -42.35
CA PHE A 210 -58.32 -12.10 -43.07
C PHE A 210 -58.00 -12.05 -44.58
N ARG A 211 -57.67 -13.21 -45.17
CA ARG A 211 -57.51 -13.37 -46.62
C ARG A 211 -58.70 -14.12 -47.22
#